data_AF-A0A930RVI6-F1
#
_entry.id   AF-A0A930RVI6-F1
#
_cell.length_a   1.000
_cell.length_b   1.000
_cell.length_c   1.000
_cell.angle_alpha   90.00
_cell.angle_beta   90.00
_cell.angle_gamma   90.00
#
_symmetry.space_group_name_H-M   'P 1'
#
loop_
_entity.id
_entity.type
_entity.pdbx_description
1 polymer ?
#
loop_
_entity_poly.entity_id
_entity_poly.type
_entity_poly.pdbx_seq_one_letter_code
_entity_poly.pdbx_strand_id
1 'polypeptide(L)' 'RKYGSVHHSGFGLGLERMVTFVAGTKHIREAIPFPRLLNRIYP' A
#
# COMPACT_ATOMS: atom_id res chain seq x y z
N ARG A 1 16.59 -12.44 15.67
CA ARG A 1 16.08 -12.29 17.06
C ARG A 1 16.59 -13.34 18.06
N LYS A 2 17.15 -14.48 17.62
CA LYS A 2 17.54 -15.62 18.49
C LYS A 2 18.91 -15.49 19.18
N TYR A 3 19.81 -14.62 18.71
CA TYR A 3 21.17 -14.44 19.27
C TYR A 3 21.45 -12.98 19.65
N GLY A 4 20.51 -12.37 20.37
CA GLY A 4 20.51 -10.92 20.59
C GLY A 4 20.02 -10.19 19.33
N SER A 5 19.12 -9.25 19.54
CA SER A 5 18.57 -8.42 18.48
C SER A 5 18.48 -7.01 19.02
N VAL A 6 18.93 -6.06 18.23
CA VAL A 6 18.83 -4.64 18.60
C VAL A 6 17.38 -4.22 18.71
N HIS A 7 17.10 -3.19 19.50
CA HIS A 7 15.78 -2.57 19.48
C HIS A 7 15.58 -1.91 18.11
N HIS A 8 14.55 -2.33 17.40
CA HIS A 8 14.18 -1.77 16.11
C HIS A 8 12.67 -1.57 16.09
N SER A 9 12.26 -0.48 15.46
CA SER A 9 10.88 -0.19 15.08
C SER A 9 10.86 0.14 13.59
N GLY A 10 9.69 0.05 12.99
CA GLY A 10 9.49 0.39 11.59
C GLY A 10 8.04 0.78 11.37
N PHE A 11 7.80 1.48 10.27
CA PHE A 11 6.46 1.79 9.80
C PHE A 11 6.33 1.39 8.34
N GLY A 12 5.12 1.07 7.93
CA GLY A 12 4.76 0.80 6.54
C GLY A 12 3.89 1.93 6.01
N LEU A 13 4.10 2.30 4.76
CA LEU A 13 3.27 3.26 4.04
C LEU A 13 2.77 2.59 2.76
N GLY A 14 1.45 2.59 2.56
CA GLY A 14 0.86 2.16 1.30
C GLY A 14 0.92 3.31 0.30
N LEU A 15 1.74 3.17 -0.75
CA LEU A 15 1.97 4.22 -1.74
C LEU A 15 0.66 4.65 -2.40
N GLU A 16 -0.16 3.69 -2.82
CA GLU A 16 -1.39 3.98 -3.54
C GLU A 16 -2.41 4.69 -2.64
N ARG A 17 -2.40 4.41 -1.33
CA ARG A 17 -3.21 5.14 -0.34
C ARG A 17 -2.67 6.54 -0.07
N MET A 18 -1.34 6.71 -0.02
CA MET A 18 -0.72 8.02 0.11
C MET A 18 -1.05 8.90 -1.09
N VAL A 19 -1.02 8.33 -2.30
CA VAL A 19 -1.43 9.02 -3.53
C VAL A 19 -2.92 9.38 -3.48
N THR A 20 -3.82 8.48 -3.08
CA THR A 20 -5.25 8.79 -2.90
C THR A 20 -5.47 9.92 -1.90
N PHE A 21 -4.71 9.94 -0.80
CA PHE A 21 -4.78 11.01 0.21
C PHE A 21 -4.34 12.37 -0.36
N VAL A 22 -3.20 12.41 -1.07
CA VAL A 22 -2.69 13.65 -1.67
C VAL A 22 -3.56 14.13 -2.83
N ALA A 23 -4.05 13.22 -3.66
CA ALA A 23 -4.86 13.52 -4.84
C ALA A 23 -6.36 13.72 -4.52
N GLY A 24 -6.81 13.40 -3.31
CA GLY A 24 -8.21 13.53 -2.89
C GLY A 24 -9.18 12.58 -3.62
N THR A 25 -8.69 11.48 -4.19
CA THR A 25 -9.54 10.53 -4.91
C THR A 25 -10.41 9.71 -3.95
N LYS A 26 -11.63 9.34 -4.38
CA LYS A 26 -12.57 8.63 -3.49
C LYS A 26 -12.20 7.15 -3.34
N HIS A 27 -11.59 6.56 -4.38
CA HIS A 27 -11.21 5.15 -4.37
C HIS A 27 -9.74 4.94 -4.77
N ILE A 28 -9.05 4.07 -4.03
CA ILE A 28 -7.65 3.68 -4.32
C ILE A 28 -7.45 3.11 -5.73
N ARG A 29 -8.50 2.54 -6.33
CA ARG A 29 -8.47 1.99 -7.70
C ARG A 29 -8.09 3.03 -8.74
N GLU A 30 -8.39 4.30 -8.47
CA GLU A 30 -8.08 5.43 -9.36
C GLU A 30 -6.59 5.78 -9.32
N ALA A 31 -5.88 5.40 -8.25
CA ALA A 31 -4.44 5.58 -8.10
C ALA A 31 -3.61 4.40 -8.66
N ILE A 32 -4.26 3.35 -9.19
CA ILE A 32 -3.59 2.13 -9.67
C ILE A 32 -3.95 1.88 -11.13
N PRO A 33 -2.98 1.84 -12.07
CA PRO A 33 -3.27 1.59 -13.48
C PRO A 33 -3.95 0.23 -13.75
N PHE A 34 -3.50 -0.83 -13.06
CA PHE A 34 -4.04 -2.18 -13.18
C PHE A 34 -4.38 -2.74 -11.80
N PRO A 35 -5.53 -2.37 -11.21
CA PRO A 35 -5.88 -2.77 -9.86
C PRO A 35 -6.20 -4.26 -9.80
N ARG A 36 -5.47 -4.99 -8.96
CA ARG A 36 -5.80 -6.37 -8.60
C ARG A 36 -6.92 -6.35 -7.56
N LEU A 37 -8.06 -6.93 -7.90
CA LEU A 37 -9.23 -7.05 -7.01
C LEU A 37 -9.64 -8.51 -6.95
N LEU A 38 -10.42 -8.89 -5.93
CA LEU A 38 -10.94 -10.26 -5.78
C LEU A 38 -11.62 -10.77 -7.06
N ASN A 39 -12.31 -9.87 -7.78
CA ASN A 39 -13.05 -10.18 -9.00
C ASN A 39 -12.33 -9.74 -10.29
N ARG A 40 -11.13 -9.15 -10.20
CA ARG A 40 -10.38 -8.65 -11.37
C ARG A 40 -8.90 -8.93 -11.23
N ILE A 41 -8.43 -9.92 -11.99
CA ILE A 41 -7.03 -10.34 -12.01
C ILE A 41 -6.35 -9.95 -13.34
N TYR A 42 -7.07 -9.81 -14.46
CA TYR A 42 -6.49 -9.41 -15.74
C TYR A 42 -6.80 -7.94 -16.08
N PRO A 43 -5.89 -7.24 -16.81
CA PRO A 43 -6.17 -5.91 -17.34
C PRO A 43 -7.44 -5.90 -18.20
#